data_AF-A0A651H795-F1
#
_entry.id   AF-A0A651H795-F1
#
_cell.length_a   1.000
_cell.length_b   1.000
_cell.length_c   1.000
_cell.angle_alpha   90.00
_cell.angle_beta   90.00
_cell.angle_gamma   90.00
#
_symmetry.space_group_name_H-M   'P 1'
#
loop_
_entity.id
_entity.type
_entity.pdbx_description
1 polymer ?
#
loop_
_entity_poly.entity_id
_entity_poly.type
_entity_poly.pdbx_seq_one_letter_code
_entity_poly.pdbx_strand_id
1 'polypeptide(L)'
;MYALMGVLVFQGLSGLGGGLLLVVDPTGATIGLPLESLEGSPFPDFLVPGLVLLSLLGVGPLLVTLALRRGLPWAWPASLGVGAMLLVWLAVQILVVGYQPKPPLQLIYGVLGIGARATPSTW
;
A
#
# COMPACT_ATOMS: atom_id res chain seq x y z
N MET A 1 18.92 3.32 -12.40
CA MET A 1 18.29 4.58 -11.96
C MET A 1 16.85 4.70 -12.43
N TYR A 2 16.55 4.47 -13.72
CA TYR A 2 15.17 4.54 -14.26
C TYR A 2 14.19 3.53 -13.63
N ALA A 3 14.63 2.29 -13.35
CA ALA A 3 13.80 1.29 -12.68
C ALA A 3 13.33 1.76 -11.28
N LEU A 4 14.24 2.34 -10.48
CA LEU A 4 13.92 2.89 -9.16
C LEU A 4 12.90 4.04 -9.25
N MET A 5 13.10 4.95 -10.19
CA MET A 5 12.15 6.04 -10.45
C MET A 5 10.77 5.49 -10.86
N GLY A 6 10.72 4.45 -11.70
CA GLY A 6 9.48 3.80 -12.08
C GLY A 6 8.73 3.21 -10.88
N VAL A 7 9.43 2.51 -9.99
CA VAL A 7 8.85 1.96 -8.76
C VAL A 7 8.34 3.05 -7.82
N LEU A 8 9.09 4.13 -7.62
CA LEU A 8 8.69 5.25 -6.76
C LEU A 8 7.47 6.01 -7.32
N VAL A 9 7.41 6.22 -8.64
CA VAL A 9 6.25 6.84 -9.29
C VAL A 9 5.03 5.94 -9.18
N PHE A 10 5.18 4.65 -9.49
CA PHE A 10 4.10 3.68 -9.35
C PHE A 10 3.57 3.67 -7.91
N GLN A 11 4.46 3.57 -6.92
CA GLN A 11 4.11 3.62 -5.51
C GLN A 11 3.39 4.92 -5.13
N GLY A 12 3.90 6.07 -5.56
CA GLY A 12 3.30 7.38 -5.28
C GLY A 12 1.90 7.49 -5.87
N LEU A 13 1.70 7.03 -7.11
CA LEU A 13 0.37 7.00 -7.74
C LEU A 13 -0.58 6.04 -7.02
N SER A 14 -0.12 4.85 -6.61
CA SER A 14 -0.90 3.92 -5.81
C SER A 14 -1.27 4.49 -4.45
N GLY A 15 -0.34 5.17 -3.77
CA GLY A 15 -0.58 5.83 -2.48
C GLY A 15 -1.55 7.01 -2.58
N LEU A 16 -1.43 7.83 -3.62
CA LEU A 16 -2.38 8.90 -3.92
C LEU A 16 -3.77 8.35 -4.23
N GLY A 17 -3.87 7.34 -5.10
CA GLY A 17 -5.15 6.74 -5.46
C GLY A 17 -5.82 6.04 -4.28
N GLY A 18 -5.10 5.15 -3.60
CA GLY A 18 -5.60 4.42 -2.43
C GLY A 18 -5.92 5.35 -1.27
N GLY A 19 -5.04 6.31 -0.97
CA GLY A 19 -5.27 7.32 0.06
C GLY A 19 -6.46 8.22 -0.25
N LEU A 20 -6.61 8.68 -1.49
CA LEU A 20 -7.74 9.53 -1.89
C LEU A 20 -9.07 8.81 -1.77
N LEU A 21 -9.15 7.54 -2.19
CA LEU A 21 -10.37 6.74 -2.04
C LEU A 21 -10.77 6.57 -0.58
N LEU A 22 -9.80 6.34 0.31
CA LEU A 22 -10.03 6.24 1.76
C LEU A 22 -10.39 7.57 2.42
N VAL A 23 -9.90 8.70 1.89
CA VAL A 23 -10.24 10.04 2.39
C VAL A 23 -11.64 10.46 1.92
N VAL A 24 -11.98 10.15 0.67
CA VAL A 24 -13.29 10.47 0.08
C VAL A 24 -14.38 9.60 0.69
N ASP A 25 -14.10 8.32 0.88
CA ASP A 25 -15.01 7.39 1.56
C ASP A 25 -14.30 6.68 2.72
N PRO A 26 -14.28 7.31 3.90
CA PRO A 26 -13.64 6.74 5.09
C PRO A 26 -14.40 5.58 5.71
N THR A 27 -15.59 5.26 5.21
CA THR A 27 -16.28 4.02 5.58
C THR A 27 -15.66 2.80 4.89
N GLY A 28 -14.86 3.00 3.85
CA GLY A 28 -14.25 1.91 3.07
C GLY A 28 -15.24 1.18 2.15
N ALA A 29 -16.52 1.57 2.12
CA ALA A 29 -17.57 0.92 1.35
C ALA A 29 -17.27 0.92 -0.16
N THR A 30 -16.69 2.01 -0.67
CA THR A 30 -16.33 2.18 -2.09
C THR A 30 -15.28 1.18 -2.57
N ILE A 31 -14.43 0.69 -1.67
CA ILE A 31 -13.38 -0.29 -1.95
C ILE A 31 -13.68 -1.66 -1.32
N GLY A 32 -14.89 -1.85 -0.79
CA GLY A 32 -15.33 -3.09 -0.17
C GLY A 32 -14.62 -3.43 1.15
N LEU A 33 -14.05 -2.44 1.85
CA LEU A 33 -13.49 -2.60 3.19
C LEU A 33 -14.57 -2.25 4.24
N PRO A 34 -15.18 -3.23 4.92
CA PRO A 34 -16.14 -2.94 5.97
C PRO A 34 -15.44 -2.31 7.19
N LEU A 35 -16.08 -1.32 7.82
CA LEU A 35 -15.61 -0.70 9.08
C LEU A 35 -15.41 -1.72 10.21
N GLU A 36 -16.08 -2.87 10.13
CA GLU A 36 -15.88 -4.03 11.01
C GLU A 36 -14.41 -4.50 11.03
N SER A 37 -13.64 -4.27 9.96
CA SER A 37 -12.21 -4.57 9.93
C SER A 37 -11.36 -3.62 10.80
N LEU A 38 -11.93 -2.52 11.28
CA LEU A 38 -11.33 -1.62 12.27
C LEU A 38 -11.82 -1.90 13.70
N GLU A 39 -12.72 -2.88 13.92
CA GLU A 39 -13.14 -3.29 15.27
C GLU A 39 -11.93 -3.84 16.04
N GLY A 40 -11.53 -3.10 17.08
CA GLY A 40 -10.34 -3.39 17.89
C GLY A 40 -9.12 -2.52 17.55
N SER A 41 -9.21 -1.66 16.55
CA SER A 41 -8.17 -0.67 16.23
C SER A 41 -8.36 0.63 17.03
N PRO A 42 -7.30 1.42 17.27
CA PRO A 42 -7.41 2.74 17.90
C PRO A 42 -8.03 3.80 16.97
N PHE A 43 -8.37 3.45 15.72
CA PHE A 43 -8.93 4.37 14.74
C PHE A 43 -10.42 4.08 14.54
N PRO A 44 -11.28 5.12 14.62
CA PRO A 44 -12.71 4.94 14.41
C PRO A 44 -13.11 4.72 12.94
N ASP A 45 -12.24 5.09 11.99
CA ASP A 45 -12.52 5.11 10.56
C ASP A 45 -11.24 5.15 9.69
N PHE A 46 -11.38 4.96 8.37
CA PHE A 46 -10.24 4.91 7.46
C PHE A 46 -9.67 6.29 7.05
N LEU A 47 -10.19 7.41 7.58
CA LEU A 47 -9.66 8.76 7.29
C LEU A 47 -8.18 8.87 7.63
N VAL A 48 -7.80 8.48 8.86
CA VAL A 48 -6.42 8.63 9.33
C VAL A 48 -5.47 7.78 8.49
N PRO A 49 -5.76 6.48 8.24
CA PRO A 49 -4.97 5.69 7.31
C PRO A 49 -4.89 6.27 5.89
N GLY A 50 -6.02 6.76 5.37
CA GLY A 50 -6.10 7.37 4.04
C GLY A 50 -5.24 8.61 3.89
N LEU A 51 -5.23 9.50 4.89
CA LEU A 51 -4.39 10.68 4.92
C LEU A 51 -2.90 10.34 4.97
N VAL A 52 -2.52 9.32 5.74
CA VAL A 52 -1.13 8.84 5.80
C VAL A 52 -0.70 8.27 4.45
N LEU A 53 -1.53 7.43 3.82
CA LEU A 53 -1.29 6.90 2.47
C LEU A 53 -1.14 8.02 1.43
N LEU A 54 -2.04 9.00 1.44
CA LEU A 54 -2.05 10.09 0.47
C LEU A 54 -0.82 10.99 0.63
N SER A 55 -0.46 11.33 1.87
CA SER A 55 0.67 12.22 2.17
C SER A 55 2.02 11.50 2.13
N LEU A 56 2.27 10.60 3.08
CA LEU A 56 3.57 9.98 3.29
C LEU A 56 3.93 8.99 2.17
N LEU A 57 2.98 8.18 1.72
CA LEU A 57 3.21 7.17 0.67
C LEU A 57 2.77 7.59 -0.73
N GLY A 58 2.01 8.68 -0.87
CA GLY A 58 1.64 9.25 -2.16
C GLY A 58 2.60 10.35 -2.58
N VAL A 59 2.70 11.40 -1.78
CA VAL A 59 3.57 12.56 -2.06
C VAL A 59 5.04 12.25 -1.80
N GLY A 60 5.37 11.51 -0.74
CA GLY A 60 6.76 11.19 -0.38
C GLY A 60 7.59 10.54 -1.51
N PRO A 61 7.14 9.44 -2.13
CA PRO A 61 7.86 8.79 -3.22
C PRO A 61 8.00 9.67 -4.48
N LEU A 62 7.00 10.52 -4.76
CA LEU A 62 7.04 11.46 -5.89
C LEU A 62 8.08 12.56 -5.65
N LEU A 63 8.18 13.09 -4.43
CA LEU A 63 9.22 14.05 -4.06
C LEU A 63 10.61 13.44 -4.16
N VAL A 64 10.79 12.19 -3.71
CA VAL A 64 12.07 11.48 -3.82
C VAL A 64 12.43 11.20 -5.27
N THR A 65 11.46 10.85 -6.12
CA THR A 65 11.67 10.73 -7.58
C THR A 65 12.15 12.04 -8.19
N LEU A 66 11.53 13.17 -7.82
CA LEU A 66 11.93 14.49 -8.30
C LEU A 66 13.34 14.86 -7.82
N ALA A 67 13.68 14.53 -6.57
CA ALA A 67 15.01 14.74 -6.00
C ALA A 67 16.09 13.91 -6.71
N LEU A 68 15.79 12.63 -7.01
CA LEU A 68 16.62 11.74 -7.83
C LEU A 68 16.82 12.32 -9.23
N ARG A 69 15.76 12.88 -9.84
CA ARG A 69 15.84 13.47 -11.18
C ARG A 69 16.67 14.76 -11.21
N ARG A 70 16.73 15.49 -10.11
CA ARG A 70 17.59 16.68 -9.94
C ARG A 70 19.03 16.36 -9.56
N GLY A 71 19.40 15.08 -9.42
CA GLY A 71 20.76 14.67 -9.07
C GLY A 71 21.17 15.02 -7.65
N LEU A 72 20.21 15.18 -6.73
CA LEU A 72 20.49 15.54 -5.35
C LEU A 72 21.12 14.34 -4.60
N PRO A 73 22.24 14.54 -3.87
CA PRO A 73 22.99 13.44 -3.25
C PRO A 73 22.21 12.74 -2.12
N TRP A 74 21.29 13.43 -1.47
CA TRP A 74 20.40 12.87 -0.43
C TRP A 74 19.25 12.02 -1.00
N ALA A 75 19.02 12.04 -2.31
CA ALA A 75 17.89 11.34 -2.92
C ALA A 75 18.07 9.82 -2.95
N TRP A 76 19.32 9.35 -3.01
CA TRP A 76 19.64 7.92 -3.00
C TRP A 76 19.31 7.27 -1.64
N PRO A 77 19.80 7.78 -0.48
CA PRO A 77 19.36 7.26 0.82
C PRO A 77 17.87 7.52 1.10
N ALA A 78 17.30 8.63 0.61
CA ALA A 78 15.86 8.88 0.74
C ALA A 78 15.01 7.81 0.03
N SER A 79 15.47 7.26 -1.10
CA SER A 79 14.78 6.18 -1.81
C SER A 79 14.71 4.88 -1.01
N LEU A 80 15.79 4.56 -0.28
CA LEU A 80 15.81 3.46 0.68
C LEU A 80 14.88 3.74 1.87
N GLY A 81 14.86 4.99 2.35
CA GLY A 81 13.94 5.43 3.41
C GLY A 81 12.48 5.26 3.04
N VAL A 82 12.10 5.58 1.79
CA VAL A 82 10.73 5.33 1.28
C VAL A 82 10.40 3.83 1.29
N GLY A 83 11.35 2.98 0.89
CA GLY A 83 11.19 1.52 0.96
C GLY A 83 10.98 1.02 2.39
N ALA A 84 11.77 1.51 3.34
CA ALA A 84 11.61 1.15 4.75
C ALA A 84 10.27 1.65 5.31
N MET A 85 9.86 2.87 4.96
CA MET A 85 8.58 3.43 5.38
C MET A 85 7.40 2.64 4.82
N LEU A 86 7.50 2.10 3.61
CA LEU A 86 6.50 1.19 3.05
C LEU A 86 6.38 -0.10 3.86
N LEU A 87 7.50 -0.70 4.27
CA LEU A 87 7.47 -1.91 5.10
C LEU A 87 6.83 -1.64 6.46
N VAL A 88 7.15 -0.52 7.09
CA VAL A 88 6.53 -0.09 8.35
C VAL A 88 5.03 0.15 8.14
N TRP A 89 4.65 0.81 7.05
CA TRP A 89 3.24 1.04 6.72
C TRP A 89 2.50 -0.28 6.50
N LEU A 90 3.08 -1.22 5.75
CA LEU A 90 2.49 -2.54 5.53
C LEU A 90 2.28 -3.28 6.86
N ALA A 91 3.27 -3.21 7.75
CA ALA A 91 3.17 -3.82 9.08
C ALA A 91 2.06 -3.17 9.92
N VAL A 92 1.98 -1.83 9.93
CA VAL A 92 0.90 -1.09 10.61
C VAL A 92 -0.46 -1.45 10.00
N GLN A 93 -0.57 -1.50 8.68
CA GLN A 93 -1.80 -1.88 7.99
C GLN A 93 -2.26 -3.28 8.37
N ILE A 94 -1.34 -4.25 8.42
CA ILE A 94 -1.62 -5.63 8.84
C ILE A 94 -2.03 -5.70 10.33
N LEU A 95 -1.41 -4.89 11.19
CA LEU A 95 -1.74 -4.83 12.62
C LEU A 95 -3.08 -4.15 12.90
N VAL A 96 -3.39 -3.04 12.20
CA VAL A 96 -4.58 -2.21 12.41
C VAL A 96 -5.83 -2.83 11.79
N VAL A 97 -5.73 -3.33 10.56
CA VAL A 97 -6.82 -4.10 9.92
C VAL A 97 -7.02 -5.44 10.65
N GLY A 98 -6.02 -5.86 11.42
CA GLY A 98 -6.02 -7.12 12.13
C GLY A 98 -6.02 -8.30 11.17
N TYR A 99 -5.44 -9.40 11.61
CA TYR A 99 -5.62 -10.69 10.93
C TYR A 99 -7.05 -11.15 11.19
N GLN A 100 -8.05 -10.56 10.51
CA GLN A 100 -9.44 -10.96 10.63
C GLN A 100 -9.63 -12.32 9.94
N PRO A 101 -9.95 -13.41 10.68
CA PRO A 101 -10.04 -14.75 10.12
C PRO A 101 -11.23 -14.98 9.18
N LYS A 102 -12.10 -13.98 8.93
CA LYS A 102 -13.29 -14.08 8.07
C LYS A 102 -13.64 -12.69 7.51
N PRO A 103 -13.98 -12.54 6.21
CA PRO A 103 -14.21 -13.58 5.21
C PRO A 103 -12.92 -14.06 4.52
N PRO A 104 -12.93 -15.26 3.88
CA PRO A 104 -11.73 -16.00 3.54
C PRO A 104 -11.13 -15.52 2.21
N LEU A 105 -10.59 -14.30 2.17
CA LEU A 105 -9.73 -13.89 1.06
C LEU A 105 -8.44 -14.72 1.04
N GLN A 106 -8.05 -15.36 2.15
CA GLN A 106 -6.99 -16.37 2.18
C GLN A 106 -7.32 -17.62 1.35
N LEU A 107 -8.60 -17.96 1.13
CA LEU A 107 -8.98 -19.04 0.22
C LEU A 107 -8.80 -18.60 -1.25
N ILE A 108 -9.11 -17.34 -1.56
CA ILE A 108 -8.92 -16.76 -2.90
C ILE A 108 -7.42 -16.57 -3.21
N TYR A 109 -6.64 -16.01 -2.28
CA TYR A 109 -5.19 -15.88 -2.43
C TYR A 109 -4.45 -17.23 -2.33
N GLY A 110 -4.97 -18.19 -1.57
CA GLY A 110 -4.49 -19.57 -1.53
C GLY A 110 -4.73 -20.30 -2.86
N VAL A 111 -5.93 -20.16 -3.44
CA VAL A 111 -6.26 -20.73 -4.76
C VAL A 111 -5.46 -20.04 -5.88
N LEU A 112 -5.28 -18.72 -5.84
CA LEU A 112 -4.44 -18.00 -6.81
C LEU A 112 -2.95 -18.36 -6.67
N GLY A 113 -2.48 -18.57 -5.44
CA GLY A 113 -1.11 -19.03 -5.15
C GLY A 113 -0.84 -20.48 -5.56
N ILE A 114 -1.84 -21.36 -5.46
CA ILE A 114 -1.75 -22.75 -5.96
C ILE A 114 -1.93 -22.79 -7.49
N GLY A 115 -2.75 -21.91 -8.06
CA GLY A 115 -2.94 -21.78 -9.52
C GLY A 115 -1.71 -21.28 -10.28
N ALA A 116 -0.85 -20.48 -9.62
CA ALA A 116 0.44 -20.05 -10.19
C ALA A 116 1.52 -21.15 -10.17
N ARG A 117 1.24 -22.34 -9.61
CA ARG A 117 2.18 -23.47 -9.54
C ARG A 117 1.68 -24.75 -10.22
N ALA A 118 0.79 -24.62 -11.20
CA ALA A 118 0.37 -25.73 -12.04
C ALA A 118 0.17 -25.32 -13.51
N THR A 119 1.20 -24.77 -14.14
CA THR A 119 1.48 -25.15 -15.53
C THR A 119 2.68 -26.08 -15.54
N PRO A 120 2.44 -27.40 -15.65
CA PRO A 120 3.09 -28.19 -16.66
C PRO A 120 2.09 -28.30 -17.82
N SER A 121 2.47 -27.69 -18.93
CA SER A 121 2.07 -28.17 -20.24
C SER A 121 2.18 -29.70 -20.29
N THR A 122 1.06 -30.40 -20.50
CA THR A 122 0.85 -31.40 -21.57
C THR A 122 -0.29 -32.38 -21.21
N TRP A 123 -1.23 -32.47 -22.14
CA TRP A 123 -2.36 -33.41 -22.33
C TRP A 123 -3.57 -33.25 -21.40
#